data_AF-A0A7W1A484-F1
#
_entry.id   AF-A0A7W1A484-F1
#
_cell.length_a   1.000
_cell.length_b   1.000
_cell.length_c   1.000
_cell.angle_alpha   90.00
_cell.angle_beta   90.00
_cell.angle_gamma   90.00
#
_symmetry.space_group_name_H-M   'P 1'
#
loop_
_entity.id
_entity.type
_entity.pdbx_description
1 polymer ?
#
loop_
_entity_poly.entity_id
_entity_poly.type
_entity_poly.pdbx_seq_one_letter_code
_entity_poly.pdbx_strand_id
1 'polypeptide(L)'
;MRRLFVRSLAIAFVAFALLFGAEFFIEWRRAGYPAWGTTSWAGVNTAKIVDVLSPMARAYNNVLAMLIATIGLAIPLTANMHTPKLIEMFLRDKINRWVLTFMAFGAAHVLWVDYMIGPEFAPTWAILLAIYLALAGWALLIPYFFYVVRFVDPSRLVVRLREDATDIVKRVAARKLDPLETQTVLSTRVGQIGTIIIKSLDRNDRDVAAEGAWSIKLLLDHYWQHKSRMPKEWFVVDRADFVGLSDEALEMLSETKTWYEMKAMLQLEHGFMRSLHNANDTVSTFSDALRVIAIRAESHHDEQALRLAIRFFNNYLREAIKAKNLRAVYDVFHQYRRLGRELVDRPELLREIGQHFSYYASMARTYGMVFAPQLAIFDLGFVTRRAYERASPAAGELLKEVLALPHRTHDDVHSMAVKAKLILGGFFVENKLEPEAALVRKNLSDVSTDEIEIAEASLLAAGRSFFEVTDRQLNLEYVPPERREPLRKFCATLTMARSSSAHAAVPHA
;
A
#
# COMPACT_ATOMS: atom_id res chain seq x y z
N MET A 1 -18.62 7.91 4.36
CA MET A 1 -18.80 9.35 4.67
C MET A 1 -20.26 9.79 4.79
N ARG A 2 -21.16 9.40 3.85
CA ARG A 2 -22.58 9.79 3.86
C ARG A 2 -23.33 9.51 5.18
N ARG A 3 -23.14 8.33 5.78
CA ARG A 3 -23.78 7.98 7.08
C ARG A 3 -23.33 8.88 8.23
N LEU A 4 -22.04 9.22 8.29
CA LEU A 4 -21.51 10.10 9.33
C LEU A 4 -22.02 11.53 9.16
N PHE A 5 -22.07 12.03 7.92
CA PHE A 5 -22.66 13.33 7.61
C PHE A 5 -24.14 13.41 7.98
N VAL A 6 -24.94 12.42 7.59
CA VAL A 6 -26.37 12.36 7.94
C VAL A 6 -26.56 12.28 9.46
N ARG A 7 -25.75 11.48 10.16
CA ARG A 7 -25.81 11.38 11.63
C ARG A 7 -25.45 12.71 12.30
N SER A 8 -24.37 13.37 11.87
CA SER A 8 -23.97 14.67 12.43
C SER A 8 -25.00 15.75 12.14
N LEU A 9 -25.60 15.73 10.94
CA LEU A 9 -26.67 16.64 10.55
C LEU A 9 -27.92 16.42 11.41
N ALA A 10 -28.34 15.16 11.59
CA ALA A 10 -29.48 14.84 12.43
C ALA A 10 -29.27 15.25 13.89
N ILE A 11 -28.08 15.01 14.43
CA ILE A 11 -27.72 15.44 15.80
C ILE A 11 -27.76 16.96 15.91
N ALA A 12 -27.14 17.69 14.97
CA ALA A 12 -27.13 19.15 14.97
C ALA A 12 -28.55 19.71 14.86
N PHE A 13 -29.36 19.15 13.96
CA PHE A 13 -30.75 19.56 13.75
C PHE A 13 -31.61 19.32 15.00
N VAL A 14 -31.51 18.13 15.62
CA VAL A 14 -32.25 17.82 16.85
C VAL A 14 -31.79 18.69 18.01
N ALA A 15 -30.47 18.88 18.17
CA ALA A 15 -29.93 19.74 19.22
C ALA A 15 -30.43 21.19 19.09
N PHE A 16 -30.42 21.73 17.88
CA PHE A 16 -30.92 23.08 17.61
C PHE A 16 -32.44 23.15 17.81
N ALA A 17 -33.20 22.17 17.31
CA ALA A 17 -34.65 22.11 17.50
C ALA A 17 -35.03 22.04 18.99
N LEU A 18 -34.32 21.24 19.79
CA LEU A 18 -34.54 21.13 21.23
C LEU A 18 -34.15 22.42 21.96
N LEU A 19 -32.99 23.01 21.64
CA LEU A 19 -32.53 24.24 22.28
C LEU A 19 -33.47 25.41 22.00
N PHE A 20 -33.74 25.69 20.72
CA PHE A 20 -34.61 26.78 20.32
C PHE A 20 -36.08 26.51 20.67
N GLY A 21 -36.53 25.26 20.61
CA GLY A 21 -37.86 24.87 21.06
C GLY A 21 -38.04 25.06 22.56
N ALA A 22 -37.03 24.73 23.37
CA ALA A 22 -37.05 24.96 24.80
C ALA A 22 -37.01 26.45 25.13
N GLU A 23 -36.13 27.22 24.47
CA GLU A 23 -36.05 28.68 24.61
C GLU A 23 -37.41 29.34 24.28
N PHE A 24 -37.99 28.96 23.14
CA PHE A 24 -39.31 29.41 22.73
C PHE A 24 -40.38 29.04 23.76
N PHE A 25 -40.42 27.80 24.24
CA PHE A 25 -41.44 27.37 25.20
C PHE A 25 -41.29 28.06 26.57
N ILE A 26 -40.06 28.33 27.01
CA ILE A 26 -39.77 29.07 28.23
C ILE A 26 -40.26 30.52 28.11
N GLU A 27 -39.92 31.20 27.02
CA GLU A 27 -40.37 32.58 26.77
C GLU A 27 -41.88 32.66 26.51
N TRP A 28 -42.44 31.69 25.80
CA TRP A 28 -43.88 31.55 25.58
C TRP A 28 -44.62 31.36 26.91
N ARG A 29 -44.12 30.50 27.80
CA ARG A 29 -44.71 30.32 29.13
C ARG A 29 -44.58 31.58 29.99
N ARG A 30 -43.50 32.34 29.84
CA ARG A 30 -43.23 33.58 30.58
C ARG A 30 -44.11 34.74 30.11
N ALA A 31 -44.38 34.86 28.81
CA ALA A 31 -45.10 35.98 28.21
C ALA A 31 -46.64 35.86 28.24
N GLY A 32 -47.19 34.68 28.57
CA GLY A 32 -48.63 34.39 28.50
C GLY A 32 -48.99 33.62 27.22
N TYR A 33 -50.26 33.32 26.96
CA TYR A 33 -50.65 32.61 25.73
C TYR A 33 -51.31 33.58 24.74
N PRO A 34 -50.78 33.78 23.52
CA PRO A 34 -51.46 34.52 22.48
C PRO A 34 -52.55 33.63 21.83
N ALA A 35 -53.64 34.24 21.34
CA ALA A 35 -54.77 33.49 20.76
C ALA A 35 -54.34 32.75 19.47
N TRP A 36 -54.89 31.55 19.22
CA TRP A 36 -54.61 30.76 18.01
C TRP A 36 -54.84 31.62 16.75
N GLY A 37 -53.81 31.75 15.91
CA GLY A 37 -53.83 32.55 14.67
C GLY A 37 -53.21 33.94 14.77
N THR A 38 -52.77 34.38 15.95
CA THR A 38 -52.01 35.64 16.08
C THR A 38 -50.54 35.44 15.70
N THR A 39 -50.08 36.19 14.70
CA THR A 39 -48.70 36.11 14.18
C THR A 39 -47.70 37.01 14.93
N SER A 40 -48.18 37.87 15.83
CA SER A 40 -47.34 38.74 16.67
C SER A 40 -48.05 39.22 17.94
N TRP A 41 -47.27 39.52 18.97
CA TRP A 41 -47.70 39.96 20.31
C TRP A 41 -48.05 41.45 20.42
N ALA A 42 -47.46 42.27 19.56
CA ALA A 42 -47.96 43.59 19.21
C ALA A 42 -48.62 43.44 17.83
N GLY A 43 -49.62 44.25 17.46
CA GLY A 43 -50.18 44.23 16.10
C GLY A 43 -49.11 44.26 14.99
N VAL A 44 -49.49 43.98 13.74
CA VAL A 44 -48.57 43.80 12.60
C VAL A 44 -47.48 44.89 12.58
N ASN A 45 -46.28 44.55 13.07
CA ASN A 45 -45.13 45.45 13.15
C ASN A 45 -44.09 44.95 12.14
N THR A 46 -44.32 45.31 10.88
CA THR A 46 -43.47 44.98 9.73
C THR A 46 -42.04 45.48 9.92
N ALA A 47 -41.83 46.63 10.59
CA ALA A 47 -40.51 47.18 10.88
C ALA A 47 -39.66 46.24 11.74
N LYS A 48 -40.21 45.66 12.81
CA LYS A 48 -39.49 44.70 13.68
C LYS A 48 -39.08 43.41 12.93
N ILE A 49 -39.83 43.00 11.91
CA ILE A 49 -39.52 41.82 11.10
C ILE A 49 -38.33 42.11 10.17
N VAL A 50 -38.30 43.29 9.54
CA VAL A 50 -37.16 43.75 8.72
C VAL A 50 -35.89 43.88 9.56
N ASP A 51 -36.00 44.43 10.77
CA ASP A 51 -34.87 44.59 11.69
C ASP A 51 -34.22 43.27 12.11
N VAL A 52 -34.93 42.14 11.99
CA VAL A 52 -34.39 40.79 12.26
C VAL A 52 -33.87 40.13 10.97
N LEU A 53 -34.61 40.25 9.87
CA LEU A 53 -34.26 39.65 8.59
C LEU A 53 -32.96 40.21 8.01
N SER A 54 -32.75 41.52 8.07
CA SER A 54 -31.57 42.16 7.48
C SER A 54 -30.25 41.74 8.18
N PRO A 55 -30.12 41.74 9.52
CA PRO A 55 -28.97 41.14 10.21
C PRO A 55 -28.82 39.64 9.95
N MET A 56 -29.93 38.88 9.91
CA MET A 56 -29.89 37.44 9.62
C MET A 56 -29.32 37.17 8.22
N ALA A 57 -29.77 37.92 7.20
CA ALA A 57 -29.28 37.85 5.84
C ALA A 57 -27.77 38.12 5.77
N ARG A 58 -27.31 39.19 6.44
CA ARG A 58 -25.88 39.54 6.52
C ARG A 58 -25.06 38.45 7.20
N ALA A 59 -25.52 37.94 8.35
CA ALA A 59 -24.81 36.89 9.07
C ALA A 59 -24.72 35.60 8.24
N TYR A 60 -25.81 35.20 7.59
CA TYR A 60 -25.86 34.04 6.71
C TYR A 60 -24.90 34.18 5.53
N ASN A 61 -24.90 35.33 4.85
CA ASN A 61 -24.00 35.60 3.72
C ASN A 61 -22.53 35.63 4.14
N ASN A 62 -22.19 36.23 5.29
CA ASN A 62 -20.82 36.24 5.81
C ASN A 62 -20.30 34.84 6.08
N VAL A 63 -21.16 33.99 6.64
CA VAL A 63 -20.85 32.61 6.97
C VAL A 63 -20.68 31.76 5.71
N LEU A 64 -21.58 31.92 4.72
CA LEU A 64 -21.42 31.30 3.40
C LEU A 64 -20.13 31.75 2.70
N ALA A 65 -19.80 33.04 2.78
CA ALA A 65 -18.56 33.58 2.21
C ALA A 65 -17.32 32.99 2.88
N MET A 66 -17.30 32.87 4.21
CA MET A 66 -16.20 32.25 4.96
C MET A 66 -16.03 30.77 4.60
N LEU A 67 -17.14 30.05 4.43
CA LEU A 67 -17.14 28.66 4.00
C LEU A 67 -16.59 28.51 2.57
N ILE A 68 -17.07 29.33 1.63
CA ILE A 68 -16.57 29.34 0.24
C ILE A 68 -15.08 29.71 0.21
N ALA A 69 -14.65 30.70 0.98
CA ALA A 69 -13.23 31.09 1.07
C ALA A 69 -12.38 29.93 1.61
N THR A 70 -12.84 29.24 2.66
CA THR A 70 -12.12 28.10 3.24
C THR A 70 -12.02 26.94 2.24
N ILE A 71 -13.11 26.62 1.55
CA ILE A 71 -13.15 25.60 0.48
C ILE A 71 -12.22 26.00 -0.67
N GLY A 72 -12.28 27.26 -1.09
CA GLY A 72 -11.48 27.85 -2.15
C GLY A 72 -9.99 27.90 -1.84
N LEU A 73 -9.59 27.87 -0.56
CA LEU A 73 -8.20 27.74 -0.15
C LEU A 73 -7.79 26.28 0.05
N ALA A 74 -8.58 25.50 0.79
CA ALA A 74 -8.22 24.15 1.21
C ALA A 74 -8.15 23.16 0.04
N ILE A 75 -9.08 23.27 -0.93
CA ILE A 75 -9.14 22.33 -2.06
C ILE A 75 -7.98 22.56 -3.02
N PRO A 76 -7.72 23.78 -3.55
CA PRO A 76 -6.61 23.96 -4.48
C PRO A 76 -5.27 23.69 -3.84
N LEU A 77 -5.09 24.06 -2.56
CA LEU A 77 -3.90 23.69 -1.81
C LEU A 77 -3.72 22.17 -1.86
N THR A 78 -4.72 21.41 -1.43
CA THR A 78 -4.62 19.94 -1.40
C THR A 78 -4.55 19.30 -2.78
N ALA A 79 -5.21 19.88 -3.77
CA ALA A 79 -5.15 19.42 -5.15
C ALA A 79 -3.73 19.58 -5.72
N ASN A 80 -3.08 20.72 -5.44
CA ASN A 80 -1.68 20.93 -5.75
C ASN A 80 -0.80 19.93 -4.97
N MET A 81 -1.15 19.69 -3.70
CA MET A 81 -0.41 18.79 -2.83
C MET A 81 -0.46 17.32 -3.24
N HIS A 82 -1.60 16.81 -3.71
CA HIS A 82 -1.81 15.38 -3.94
C HIS A 82 -2.36 15.07 -5.34
N THR A 83 -3.46 15.69 -5.78
CA THR A 83 -3.97 15.47 -7.14
C THR A 83 -4.86 16.63 -7.66
N PRO A 84 -4.55 17.23 -8.83
CA PRO A 84 -5.37 18.30 -9.42
C PRO A 84 -6.84 17.91 -9.64
N LYS A 85 -7.10 16.60 -9.82
CA LYS A 85 -8.44 16.05 -10.04
C LYS A 85 -9.35 16.14 -8.80
N LEU A 86 -8.80 16.48 -7.63
CA LEU A 86 -9.59 16.68 -6.41
C LEU A 86 -10.66 17.78 -6.60
N ILE A 87 -10.36 18.82 -7.38
CA ILE A 87 -11.32 19.89 -7.69
C ILE A 87 -12.53 19.31 -8.45
N GLU A 88 -12.27 18.53 -9.50
CA GLU A 88 -13.33 17.87 -10.28
C GLU A 88 -14.16 16.92 -9.41
N MET A 89 -13.50 16.13 -8.56
CA MET A 89 -14.17 15.23 -7.60
C MET A 89 -15.05 16.00 -6.63
N PHE A 90 -14.59 17.15 -6.14
CA PHE A 90 -15.36 18.00 -5.23
C PHE A 90 -16.63 18.53 -5.89
N LEU A 91 -16.53 19.02 -7.12
CA LEU A 91 -17.65 19.56 -7.88
C LEU A 91 -18.66 18.47 -8.30
N ARG A 92 -18.21 17.25 -8.56
CA ARG A 92 -19.08 16.12 -8.92
C ARG A 92 -19.76 15.47 -7.71
N ASP A 93 -19.23 15.68 -6.50
CA ASP A 93 -19.78 15.08 -5.29
C ASP A 93 -21.23 15.52 -5.06
N LYS A 94 -22.09 14.56 -4.71
CA LYS A 94 -23.52 14.82 -4.54
C LYS A 94 -23.77 15.68 -3.31
N ILE A 95 -23.06 15.45 -2.20
CA ILE A 95 -23.28 16.17 -0.95
C ILE A 95 -22.85 17.63 -1.12
N ASN A 96 -21.67 17.87 -1.70
CA ASN A 96 -21.19 19.23 -1.97
C ASN A 96 -22.18 20.02 -2.85
N ARG A 97 -22.64 19.44 -3.97
CA ARG A 97 -23.62 20.11 -4.83
C ARG A 97 -24.91 20.45 -4.09
N TRP A 98 -25.48 19.49 -3.36
CA TRP A 98 -26.70 19.72 -2.60
C TRP A 98 -26.54 20.81 -1.54
N VAL A 99 -25.46 20.77 -0.74
CA VAL A 99 -25.24 21.74 0.33
C VAL A 99 -24.98 23.13 -0.21
N LEU A 100 -24.12 23.27 -1.23
CA LEU A 100 -23.80 24.56 -1.83
C LEU A 100 -25.01 25.18 -2.53
N THR A 101 -25.79 24.39 -3.29
CA THR A 101 -27.03 24.87 -3.92
C THR A 101 -28.08 25.24 -2.87
N PHE A 102 -28.23 24.43 -1.82
CA PHE A 102 -29.16 24.74 -0.71
C PHE A 102 -28.78 26.05 -0.02
N MET A 103 -27.51 26.26 0.30
CA MET A 103 -27.05 27.49 0.95
C MET A 103 -27.18 28.72 0.04
N ALA A 104 -26.82 28.60 -1.24
CA ALA A 104 -26.98 29.69 -2.20
C ALA A 104 -28.46 30.07 -2.40
N PHE A 105 -29.33 29.06 -2.50
CA PHE A 105 -30.78 29.27 -2.61
C PHE A 105 -31.36 29.91 -1.34
N GLY A 106 -30.97 29.43 -0.16
CA GLY A 106 -31.38 29.99 1.12
C GLY A 106 -30.96 31.46 1.26
N ALA A 107 -29.72 31.79 0.91
CA ALA A 107 -29.22 33.16 0.89
C ALA A 107 -30.02 34.06 -0.06
N ALA A 108 -30.25 33.61 -1.30
CA ALA A 108 -31.02 34.35 -2.30
C ALA A 108 -32.48 34.56 -1.85
N HIS A 109 -33.09 33.54 -1.23
CA HIS A 109 -34.45 33.61 -0.73
C HIS A 109 -34.59 34.63 0.41
N VAL A 110 -33.64 34.67 1.36
CA VAL A 110 -33.66 35.67 2.45
C VAL A 110 -33.55 37.09 1.88
N LEU A 111 -32.66 37.33 0.91
CA LEU A 111 -32.54 38.64 0.25
C LEU A 111 -33.81 39.04 -0.52
N TRP A 112 -34.44 38.07 -1.19
CA TRP A 112 -35.68 38.29 -1.91
C TRP A 112 -36.83 38.66 -0.96
N VAL A 113 -36.94 37.97 0.17
CA VAL A 113 -37.95 38.28 1.19
C VAL A 113 -37.71 39.65 1.81
N ASP A 114 -36.46 40.01 2.10
CA ASP A 114 -36.10 41.35 2.60
C ASP A 114 -36.54 42.46 1.63
N TYR A 115 -36.31 42.25 0.31
CA TYR A 115 -36.77 43.17 -0.73
C TYR A 115 -38.31 43.26 -0.83
N MET A 116 -39.04 42.17 -0.60
CA MET A 116 -40.50 42.13 -0.71
C MET A 116 -41.23 42.87 0.43
N ILE A 117 -40.58 43.08 1.57
CA ILE A 117 -41.25 43.69 2.73
C ILE A 117 -41.41 45.20 2.51
N GLY A 118 -42.66 45.65 2.56
CA GLY A 118 -43.03 47.07 2.51
C GLY A 118 -43.78 47.52 3.77
N PRO A 119 -44.11 48.83 3.87
CA PRO A 119 -44.81 49.38 5.02
C PRO A 119 -46.15 48.67 5.32
N GLU A 120 -46.88 48.28 4.27
CA GLU A 120 -48.22 47.70 4.35
C GLU A 120 -48.27 46.19 3.99
N PHE A 121 -47.15 45.60 3.55
CA PHE A 121 -47.13 44.23 3.05
C PHE A 121 -45.95 43.43 3.63
N ALA A 122 -46.27 42.34 4.33
CA ALA A 122 -45.30 41.38 4.85
C ALA A 122 -45.71 39.94 4.49
N PRO A 123 -44.96 39.24 3.61
CA PRO A 123 -45.30 37.88 3.20
C PRO A 123 -44.95 36.87 4.31
N THR A 124 -45.86 36.62 5.24
CA THR A 124 -45.63 35.82 6.46
C THR A 124 -45.09 34.42 6.17
N TRP A 125 -45.62 33.75 5.15
CA TRP A 125 -45.14 32.42 4.75
C TRP A 125 -43.72 32.43 4.19
N ALA A 126 -43.35 33.47 3.43
CA ALA A 126 -42.00 33.60 2.89
C ALA A 126 -41.01 33.94 4.00
N ILE A 127 -41.41 34.75 4.99
CA ILE A 127 -40.61 35.05 6.19
C ILE A 127 -40.37 33.78 7.01
N LEU A 128 -41.41 32.98 7.28
CA LEU A 128 -41.28 31.71 7.99
C LEU A 128 -40.33 30.76 7.25
N LEU A 129 -40.51 30.60 5.94
CA LEU A 129 -39.64 29.79 5.11
C LEU A 129 -38.19 30.28 5.16
N ALA A 130 -37.96 31.59 5.10
CA ALA A 130 -36.63 32.19 5.20
C ALA A 130 -35.96 31.90 6.55
N ILE A 131 -36.69 31.98 7.66
CA ILE A 131 -36.18 31.65 9.01
C ILE A 131 -35.81 30.16 9.08
N TYR A 132 -36.68 29.27 8.61
CA TYR A 132 -36.40 27.83 8.64
C TYR A 132 -35.21 27.45 7.74
N LEU A 133 -35.11 28.03 6.54
CA LEU A 133 -33.97 27.82 5.64
C LEU A 133 -32.67 28.34 6.26
N ALA A 134 -32.71 29.49 6.93
CA ALA A 134 -31.57 30.04 7.65
C ALA A 134 -31.14 29.08 8.77
N LEU A 135 -32.04 28.69 9.67
CA LEU A 135 -31.76 27.76 10.77
C LEU A 135 -31.19 26.42 10.27
N ALA A 136 -31.78 25.86 9.21
CA ALA A 136 -31.29 24.64 8.59
C ALA A 136 -29.89 24.84 7.98
N GLY A 137 -29.63 25.97 7.34
CA GLY A 137 -28.29 26.30 6.81
C GLY A 137 -27.24 26.44 7.90
N TRP A 138 -27.57 27.09 9.02
CA TRP A 138 -26.70 27.19 10.19
C TRP A 138 -26.41 25.81 10.79
N ALA A 139 -27.43 24.95 10.95
CA ALA A 139 -27.26 23.58 11.43
C ALA A 139 -26.38 22.73 10.49
N LEU A 140 -26.46 22.98 9.19
CA LEU A 140 -25.73 22.27 8.15
C LEU A 140 -24.23 22.61 8.13
N LEU A 141 -23.86 23.81 8.60
CA LEU A 141 -22.51 24.32 8.45
C LEU A 141 -21.44 23.49 9.14
N ILE A 142 -21.62 23.19 10.43
CA ILE A 142 -20.63 22.43 11.21
C ILE A 142 -20.44 21.01 10.61
N PRO A 143 -21.52 20.23 10.36
CA PRO A 143 -21.42 18.95 9.66
C PRO A 143 -20.72 19.04 8.30
N TYR A 144 -21.01 20.09 7.53
CA TYR A 144 -20.43 20.27 6.20
C TYR A 144 -18.96 20.66 6.27
N PHE A 145 -18.55 21.52 7.20
CA PHE A 145 -17.15 21.84 7.42
C PHE A 145 -16.32 20.58 7.71
N PHE A 146 -16.77 19.74 8.65
CA PHE A 146 -16.11 18.45 8.92
C PHE A 146 -16.13 17.51 7.71
N TYR A 147 -17.19 17.56 6.90
CA TYR A 147 -17.25 16.79 5.65
C TYR A 147 -16.16 17.25 4.67
N VAL A 148 -16.01 18.56 4.45
CA VAL A 148 -14.99 19.13 3.56
C VAL A 148 -13.58 18.77 4.05
N VAL A 149 -13.28 18.94 5.33
CA VAL A 149 -11.95 18.58 5.88
C VAL A 149 -11.64 17.10 5.63
N ARG A 150 -12.60 16.21 5.88
CA ARG A 150 -12.44 14.76 5.59
C ARG A 150 -12.43 14.42 4.11
N PHE A 151 -13.03 15.25 3.27
CA PHE A 151 -13.00 15.12 1.82
C PHE A 151 -11.60 15.42 1.28
N VAL A 152 -10.87 16.28 1.96
CA VAL A 152 -9.54 16.75 1.56
C VAL A 152 -8.44 15.80 2.09
N ASP A 153 -8.69 15.07 3.17
CA ASP A 153 -7.79 14.05 3.73
C ASP A 153 -7.32 13.03 2.65
N PRO A 154 -6.00 12.93 2.39
CA PRO A 154 -5.46 12.08 1.33
C PRO A 154 -5.70 10.59 1.58
N SER A 155 -5.71 10.14 2.85
CA SER A 155 -6.04 8.77 3.25
C SER A 155 -7.46 8.39 2.78
N ARG A 156 -8.42 9.29 3.04
CA ARG A 156 -9.82 9.13 2.60
C ARG A 156 -9.99 9.27 1.09
N LEU A 157 -9.12 10.03 0.43
CA LEU A 157 -9.10 10.12 -1.02
C LEU A 157 -8.68 8.80 -1.67
N VAL A 158 -7.62 8.16 -1.18
CA VAL A 158 -7.18 6.83 -1.64
C VAL A 158 -8.31 5.80 -1.49
N VAL A 159 -8.97 5.75 -0.33
CA VAL A 159 -10.09 4.82 -0.08
C VAL A 159 -11.23 5.02 -1.08
N ARG A 160 -11.59 6.28 -1.39
CA ARG A 160 -12.64 6.57 -2.37
C ARG A 160 -12.25 6.15 -3.78
N LEU A 161 -11.03 6.48 -4.21
CA LEU A 161 -10.55 6.07 -5.53
C LEU A 161 -10.55 4.55 -5.68
N ARG A 162 -10.19 3.83 -4.61
CA ARG A 162 -10.28 2.37 -4.53
C ARG A 162 -11.71 1.87 -4.64
N GLU A 163 -12.64 2.42 -3.85
CA GLU A 163 -14.06 2.04 -3.86
C GLU A 163 -14.69 2.28 -5.24
N ASP A 164 -14.41 3.42 -5.87
CA ASP A 164 -14.87 3.76 -7.21
C ASP A 164 -14.31 2.77 -8.25
N ALA A 165 -13.00 2.48 -8.21
CA ALA A 165 -12.36 1.51 -9.10
C ALA A 165 -12.94 0.08 -8.93
N THR A 166 -13.21 -0.31 -7.68
CA THR A 166 -13.84 -1.59 -7.33
C THR A 166 -15.27 -1.68 -7.90
N ASP A 167 -16.07 -0.63 -7.79
CA ASP A 167 -17.43 -0.59 -8.36
C ASP A 167 -17.41 -0.68 -9.88
N ILE A 168 -16.47 0.02 -10.52
CA ILE A 168 -16.25 -0.04 -11.97
C ILE A 168 -15.99 -1.49 -12.42
N VAL A 169 -15.04 -2.17 -11.77
CA VAL A 169 -14.71 -3.58 -12.06
C VAL A 169 -15.95 -4.48 -11.93
N LYS A 170 -16.74 -4.33 -10.86
CA LYS A 170 -17.98 -5.09 -10.67
C LYS A 170 -18.99 -4.86 -11.79
N ARG A 171 -19.14 -3.61 -12.25
CA ARG A 171 -20.10 -3.24 -13.28
C ARG A 171 -19.69 -3.74 -14.67
N VAL A 172 -18.39 -3.75 -14.98
CA VAL A 172 -17.85 -4.37 -16.21
C VAL A 172 -18.06 -5.89 -16.17
N ALA A 173 -17.73 -6.54 -15.04
CA ALA A 173 -17.98 -7.98 -14.87
C ALA A 173 -19.48 -8.34 -15.00
N ALA A 174 -20.36 -7.43 -14.59
CA ALA A 174 -21.82 -7.56 -14.75
C ALA A 174 -22.33 -7.13 -16.14
N ARG A 175 -21.45 -6.80 -17.09
CA ARG A 175 -21.76 -6.32 -18.45
C ARG A 175 -22.68 -5.10 -18.48
N LYS A 176 -22.56 -4.21 -17.49
CA LYS A 176 -23.33 -2.96 -17.38
C LYS A 176 -22.58 -1.74 -17.91
N LEU A 177 -21.32 -1.91 -18.28
CA LEU A 177 -20.43 -0.87 -18.78
C LEU A 177 -19.65 -1.44 -19.96
N ASP A 178 -19.30 -0.57 -20.91
CA ASP A 178 -18.42 -0.94 -22.02
C ASP A 178 -17.00 -1.22 -21.50
N PRO A 179 -16.41 -2.40 -21.80
CA PRO A 179 -15.09 -2.77 -21.27
C PRO A 179 -13.97 -1.85 -21.74
N LEU A 180 -13.99 -1.41 -23.00
CA LEU A 180 -12.88 -0.67 -23.62
C LEU A 180 -12.82 0.77 -23.10
N GLU A 181 -13.93 1.50 -23.13
CA GLU A 181 -13.99 2.86 -22.55
C GLU A 181 -13.65 2.84 -21.06
N THR A 182 -14.10 1.80 -20.36
CA THR A 182 -13.92 1.67 -18.92
C THR A 182 -12.49 1.30 -18.52
N GLN A 183 -11.74 0.61 -19.40
CA GLN A 183 -10.33 0.27 -19.19
C GLN A 183 -9.51 1.54 -18.93
N THR A 184 -9.64 2.57 -19.78
CA THR A 184 -8.92 3.85 -19.64
C THR A 184 -9.35 4.63 -18.39
N VAL A 185 -10.64 4.60 -18.04
CA VAL A 185 -11.13 5.22 -16.80
C VAL A 185 -10.50 4.56 -15.57
N LEU A 186 -10.43 3.23 -15.57
CA LEU A 186 -9.87 2.46 -14.47
C LEU A 186 -8.35 2.65 -14.38
N SER A 187 -7.65 2.62 -15.52
CA SER A 187 -6.22 2.96 -15.66
C SER A 187 -5.91 4.32 -15.05
N THR A 188 -6.75 5.33 -15.33
CA THR A 188 -6.64 6.67 -14.72
C THR A 188 -6.81 6.63 -13.21
N ARG A 189 -7.82 5.91 -12.68
CA ARG A 189 -8.06 5.82 -11.22
C ARG A 189 -6.90 5.18 -10.48
N VAL A 190 -6.33 4.10 -11.05
CA VAL A 190 -5.13 3.44 -10.52
C VAL A 190 -3.94 4.39 -10.55
N GLY A 191 -3.72 5.11 -11.66
CA GLY A 191 -2.66 6.12 -11.77
C GLY A 191 -2.80 7.28 -10.78
N GLN A 192 -4.03 7.66 -10.41
CA GLN A 192 -4.26 8.68 -9.38
C GLN A 192 -3.82 8.21 -7.99
N ILE A 193 -4.07 6.93 -7.64
CA ILE A 193 -3.55 6.35 -6.40
C ILE A 193 -2.03 6.35 -6.43
N GLY A 194 -1.41 5.96 -7.55
CA GLY A 194 0.03 6.04 -7.74
C GLY A 194 0.59 7.46 -7.56
N THR A 195 -0.08 8.47 -8.13
CA THR A 195 0.30 9.89 -7.96
C THR A 195 0.26 10.31 -6.49
N ILE A 196 -0.77 9.90 -5.75
CA ILE A 196 -0.88 10.19 -4.31
C ILE A 196 0.29 9.53 -3.56
N ILE A 197 0.62 8.27 -3.86
CA ILE A 197 1.77 7.57 -3.28
C ILE A 197 3.05 8.39 -3.49
N ILE A 198 3.36 8.76 -4.74
CA ILE A 198 4.59 9.50 -5.07
C ILE A 198 4.65 10.84 -4.36
N LYS A 199 3.56 11.63 -4.43
CA LYS A 199 3.55 12.95 -3.78
C LYS A 199 3.61 12.85 -2.25
N SER A 200 3.03 11.82 -1.66
CA SER A 200 3.14 11.57 -0.23
C SER A 200 4.56 11.18 0.17
N LEU A 201 5.26 10.35 -0.61
CA LEU A 201 6.68 10.06 -0.39
C LEU A 201 7.55 11.31 -0.48
N ASP A 202 7.29 12.20 -1.46
CA ASP A 202 8.00 13.48 -1.60
C ASP A 202 7.84 14.40 -0.39
N ARG A 203 6.74 14.23 0.34
CA ARG A 203 6.39 15.01 1.54
C ARG A 203 6.74 14.28 2.83
N ASN A 204 7.37 13.11 2.73
CA ASN A 204 7.65 12.23 3.86
C ASN A 204 6.39 11.83 4.67
N ASP A 205 5.23 11.80 4.00
CA ASP A 205 3.97 11.30 4.54
C ASP A 205 3.86 9.80 4.28
N ARG A 206 4.50 9.04 5.17
CA ARG A 206 4.72 7.59 5.03
C ARG A 206 3.43 6.80 5.19
N ASP A 207 2.54 7.25 6.06
CA ASP A 207 1.27 6.58 6.35
C ASP A 207 0.36 6.59 5.13
N VAL A 208 0.24 7.74 4.45
CA VAL A 208 -0.56 7.85 3.23
C VAL A 208 0.04 7.05 2.09
N ALA A 209 1.38 7.04 1.96
CA ALA A 209 2.05 6.22 0.95
C ALA A 209 1.80 4.71 1.20
N ALA A 210 1.85 4.27 2.46
CA ALA A 210 1.55 2.90 2.85
C ALA A 210 0.08 2.53 2.61
N GLU A 211 -0.87 3.42 2.92
CA GLU A 211 -2.30 3.20 2.62
C GLU A 211 -2.57 3.15 1.11
N GLY A 212 -1.86 3.96 0.32
CA GLY A 212 -1.86 3.89 -1.13
C GLY A 212 -1.40 2.52 -1.63
N ALA A 213 -0.23 2.06 -1.17
CA ALA A 213 0.30 0.75 -1.53
C ALA A 213 -0.66 -0.40 -1.12
N TRP A 214 -1.22 -0.33 0.09
CA TRP A 214 -2.22 -1.29 0.56
C TRP A 214 -3.50 -1.29 -0.28
N SER A 215 -3.96 -0.11 -0.70
CA SER A 215 -5.14 0.02 -1.54
C SER A 215 -4.94 -0.60 -2.91
N ILE A 216 -3.73 -0.55 -3.49
CA ILE A 216 -3.39 -1.31 -4.69
C ILE A 216 -3.51 -2.83 -4.45
N LYS A 217 -3.03 -3.36 -3.32
CA LYS A 217 -3.19 -4.79 -2.98
C LYS A 217 -4.67 -5.19 -2.97
N LEU A 218 -5.51 -4.37 -2.32
CA LEU A 218 -6.96 -4.61 -2.21
C LEU A 218 -7.68 -4.52 -3.56
N LEU A 219 -7.24 -3.64 -4.47
CA LEU A 219 -7.79 -3.58 -5.83
C LEU A 219 -7.56 -4.89 -6.58
N LEU A 220 -6.35 -5.46 -6.48
CA LEU A 220 -6.02 -6.73 -7.14
C LEU A 220 -6.76 -7.92 -6.51
N ASP A 221 -6.79 -8.00 -5.17
CA ASP A 221 -7.56 -9.03 -4.44
C ASP A 221 -9.05 -9.00 -4.83
N HIS A 222 -9.61 -7.81 -5.02
CA HIS A 222 -10.98 -7.68 -5.51
C HIS A 222 -11.12 -8.06 -6.99
N TYR A 223 -10.18 -7.65 -7.83
CA TYR A 223 -10.22 -7.93 -9.27
C TYR A 223 -10.18 -9.43 -9.58
N TRP A 224 -9.35 -10.21 -8.89
CA TRP A 224 -9.24 -11.66 -9.11
C TRP A 224 -10.56 -12.41 -8.86
N GLN A 225 -11.44 -11.89 -7.99
CA GLN A 225 -12.79 -12.45 -7.78
C GLN A 225 -13.70 -12.32 -9.02
N HIS A 226 -13.38 -11.38 -9.92
CA HIS A 226 -14.17 -11.05 -11.09
C HIS A 226 -13.47 -11.37 -12.43
N LYS A 227 -12.14 -11.52 -12.44
CA LYS A 227 -11.31 -11.72 -13.65
C LYS A 227 -11.83 -12.83 -14.56
N SER A 228 -12.23 -13.99 -14.00
CA SER A 228 -12.74 -15.12 -14.78
C SER A 228 -14.09 -14.86 -15.47
N ARG A 229 -14.84 -13.84 -15.02
CA ARG A 229 -16.15 -13.45 -15.57
C ARG A 229 -16.05 -12.26 -16.53
N MET A 230 -14.85 -11.70 -16.72
CA MET A 230 -14.67 -10.53 -17.57
C MET A 230 -14.93 -10.86 -19.06
N PRO A 231 -15.52 -9.92 -19.81
CA PRO A 231 -15.66 -10.04 -21.25
C PRO A 231 -14.28 -10.08 -21.94
N LYS A 232 -14.19 -10.67 -23.14
CA LYS A 232 -12.88 -10.86 -23.81
C LYS A 232 -12.24 -9.52 -24.20
N GLU A 233 -13.09 -8.57 -24.58
CA GLU A 233 -12.79 -7.19 -24.94
C GLU A 233 -12.08 -6.46 -23.79
N TRP A 234 -12.32 -6.85 -22.53
CA TRP A 234 -11.63 -6.28 -21.36
C TRP A 234 -10.13 -6.49 -21.39
N PHE A 235 -9.66 -7.57 -22.03
CA PHE A 235 -8.26 -7.93 -22.07
C PHE A 235 -7.52 -7.39 -23.30
N VAL A 236 -8.24 -6.77 -24.25
CA VAL A 236 -7.60 -6.06 -25.36
C VAL A 236 -7.07 -4.74 -24.81
N VAL A 237 -5.76 -4.52 -24.98
CA VAL A 237 -5.07 -3.35 -24.41
C VAL A 237 -4.85 -2.29 -25.48
N ASP A 238 -5.25 -1.05 -25.21
CA ASP A 238 -4.89 0.10 -26.03
C ASP A 238 -3.50 0.64 -25.63
N ARG A 239 -2.70 1.04 -26.63
CA ARG A 239 -1.39 1.68 -26.46
C ARG A 239 -1.46 2.96 -25.62
N ALA A 240 -2.58 3.70 -25.67
CA ALA A 240 -2.75 4.94 -24.91
C ALA A 240 -2.56 4.75 -23.39
N ASP A 241 -2.90 3.57 -22.86
CA ASP A 241 -2.84 3.27 -21.43
C ASP A 241 -1.44 2.85 -20.94
N PHE A 242 -0.55 2.50 -21.87
CA PHE A 242 0.82 2.01 -21.61
C PHE A 242 1.84 2.68 -22.52
N VAL A 243 1.99 3.99 -22.37
CA VAL A 243 2.98 4.78 -23.11
C VAL A 243 4.40 4.24 -22.86
N GLY A 244 5.08 3.85 -23.94
CA GLY A 244 6.46 3.34 -23.90
C GLY A 244 6.59 1.83 -23.99
N LEU A 245 5.50 1.06 -23.92
CA LEU A 245 5.52 -0.36 -24.28
C LEU A 245 5.55 -0.54 -25.80
N SER A 246 6.26 -1.57 -26.26
CA SER A 246 6.24 -2.00 -27.66
C SER A 246 4.93 -2.74 -27.98
N ASP A 247 4.61 -2.86 -29.26
CA ASP A 247 3.37 -3.54 -29.69
C ASP A 247 3.38 -5.02 -29.26
N GLU A 248 4.54 -5.68 -29.28
CA GLU A 248 4.70 -7.07 -28.79
C GLU A 248 4.45 -7.18 -27.28
N ALA A 249 4.82 -6.16 -26.49
CA ALA A 249 4.54 -6.14 -25.06
C ALA A 249 3.05 -5.94 -24.78
N LEU A 250 2.34 -5.17 -25.61
CA LEU A 250 0.88 -5.01 -25.52
C LEU A 250 0.14 -6.29 -25.91
N GLU A 251 0.61 -6.98 -26.96
CA GLU A 251 0.10 -8.30 -27.35
C GLU A 251 0.30 -9.32 -26.22
N MET A 252 1.51 -9.40 -25.65
CA MET A 252 1.79 -10.27 -24.51
C MET A 252 0.87 -9.98 -23.32
N LEU A 253 0.61 -8.71 -22.99
CA LEU A 253 -0.32 -8.34 -21.91
C LEU A 253 -1.75 -8.77 -22.19
N SER A 254 -2.17 -8.68 -23.45
CA SER A 254 -3.51 -9.09 -23.90
C SER A 254 -3.68 -10.61 -23.86
N GLU A 255 -2.68 -11.35 -24.34
CA GLU A 255 -2.64 -12.82 -24.32
C GLU A 255 -2.63 -13.38 -22.89
N THR A 256 -1.77 -12.82 -22.04
CA THR A 256 -1.63 -13.25 -20.64
C THR A 256 -2.78 -12.75 -19.76
N LYS A 257 -3.60 -11.81 -20.26
CA LYS A 257 -4.75 -11.23 -19.55
C LYS A 257 -4.34 -10.55 -18.24
N THR A 258 -3.17 -9.91 -18.21
CA THR A 258 -2.59 -9.30 -16.98
C THR A 258 -2.45 -7.78 -17.04
N TRP A 259 -3.19 -7.10 -17.91
CA TRP A 259 -3.05 -5.64 -18.06
C TRP A 259 -3.36 -4.89 -16.76
N TYR A 260 -4.37 -5.31 -16.00
CA TYR A 260 -4.78 -4.63 -14.78
C TYR A 260 -3.74 -4.82 -13.66
N GLU A 261 -3.25 -6.06 -13.53
CA GLU A 261 -2.13 -6.44 -12.66
C GLU A 261 -0.87 -5.65 -12.99
N MET A 262 -0.53 -5.53 -14.28
CA MET A 262 0.59 -4.72 -14.75
C MET A 262 0.42 -3.26 -14.35
N LYS A 263 -0.76 -2.66 -14.63
CA LYS A 263 -1.01 -1.25 -14.32
C LYS A 263 -0.89 -0.95 -12.83
N ALA A 264 -1.42 -1.84 -11.99
CA ALA A 264 -1.36 -1.75 -10.55
C ALA A 264 0.07 -1.90 -10.00
N MET A 265 0.80 -2.93 -10.45
CA MET A 265 2.18 -3.16 -10.02
C MET A 265 3.15 -2.07 -10.49
N LEU A 266 2.93 -1.46 -11.67
CA LEU A 266 3.67 -0.28 -12.11
C LEU A 266 3.55 0.89 -11.11
N GLN A 267 2.38 1.08 -10.47
CA GLN A 267 2.25 2.13 -9.45
C GLN A 267 3.06 1.83 -8.19
N LEU A 268 3.16 0.55 -7.81
CA LEU A 268 4.03 0.12 -6.72
C LEU A 268 5.51 0.25 -7.08
N GLU A 269 5.88 -0.06 -8.32
CA GLU A 269 7.24 0.10 -8.82
C GLU A 269 7.68 1.56 -8.80
N HIS A 270 6.83 2.48 -9.29
CA HIS A 270 7.12 3.92 -9.18
C HIS A 270 7.31 4.35 -7.72
N GLY A 271 6.46 3.85 -6.80
CA GLY A 271 6.59 4.10 -5.36
C GLY A 271 7.92 3.59 -4.82
N PHE A 272 8.28 2.34 -5.13
CA PHE A 272 9.56 1.73 -4.75
C PHE A 272 10.75 2.52 -5.27
N MET A 273 10.76 2.88 -6.57
CA MET A 273 11.82 3.67 -7.18
C MET A 273 11.97 5.03 -6.51
N ARG A 274 10.86 5.67 -6.12
CA ARG A 274 10.93 6.94 -5.39
C ARG A 274 11.49 6.77 -3.98
N SER A 275 11.09 5.69 -3.29
CA SER A 275 11.59 5.34 -1.96
C SER A 275 13.09 5.05 -1.93
N LEU A 276 13.64 4.42 -2.98
CA LEU A 276 15.08 4.12 -3.09
C LEU A 276 15.98 5.35 -2.96
N HIS A 277 15.49 6.52 -3.38
CA HIS A 277 16.27 7.75 -3.38
C HIS A 277 15.95 8.66 -2.19
N ASN A 278 14.67 8.78 -1.83
CA ASN A 278 14.21 9.84 -0.93
C ASN A 278 13.59 9.35 0.40
N ALA A 279 13.15 8.08 0.48
CA ALA A 279 12.38 7.57 1.61
C ALA A 279 12.72 6.09 1.89
N ASN A 280 14.00 5.83 2.19
CA ASN A 280 14.55 4.47 2.26
C ASN A 280 13.91 3.54 3.30
N ASP A 281 13.27 4.11 4.32
CA ASP A 281 12.53 3.35 5.33
C ASP A 281 11.18 2.82 4.83
N THR A 282 10.67 3.36 3.71
CA THR A 282 9.40 2.90 3.10
C THR A 282 9.60 1.82 2.02
N VAL A 283 10.84 1.43 1.72
CA VAL A 283 11.16 0.40 0.72
C VAL A 283 10.54 -0.96 1.08
N SER A 284 10.52 -1.27 2.37
CA SER A 284 9.90 -2.48 2.93
C SER A 284 8.40 -2.55 2.63
N THR A 285 7.69 -1.41 2.62
CA THR A 285 6.26 -1.32 2.29
C THR A 285 5.95 -1.82 0.89
N PHE A 286 6.74 -1.42 -0.11
CA PHE A 286 6.50 -1.79 -1.51
C PHE A 286 6.94 -3.21 -1.82
N SER A 287 8.05 -3.67 -1.25
CA SER A 287 8.51 -5.05 -1.40
C SER A 287 7.57 -6.04 -0.70
N ASP A 288 7.03 -5.71 0.47
CA ASP A 288 5.96 -6.49 1.11
C ASP A 288 4.67 -6.46 0.30
N ALA A 289 4.29 -5.31 -0.27
CA ALA A 289 3.14 -5.19 -1.16
C ALA A 289 3.20 -6.16 -2.33
N LEU A 290 4.34 -6.19 -3.00
CA LEU A 290 4.55 -7.09 -4.12
C LEU A 290 4.50 -8.57 -3.70
N ARG A 291 5.07 -8.92 -2.54
CA ARG A 291 4.99 -10.29 -2.00
C ARG A 291 3.56 -10.72 -1.73
N VAL A 292 2.76 -9.86 -1.11
CA VAL A 292 1.35 -10.15 -0.80
C VAL A 292 0.55 -10.32 -2.09
N ILE A 293 0.80 -9.50 -3.11
CA ILE A 293 0.19 -9.64 -4.45
C ILE A 293 0.56 -11.00 -5.06
N ALA A 294 1.82 -11.41 -5.02
CA ALA A 294 2.26 -12.70 -5.54
C ALA A 294 1.59 -13.88 -4.83
N ILE A 295 1.51 -13.86 -3.49
CA ILE A 295 0.84 -14.91 -2.71
C ILE A 295 -0.65 -14.98 -3.04
N ARG A 296 -1.31 -13.83 -3.22
CA ARG A 296 -2.72 -13.78 -3.59
C ARG A 296 -2.97 -14.30 -4.99
N ALA A 297 -2.10 -13.98 -5.95
CA ALA A 297 -2.16 -14.55 -7.29
C ALA A 297 -2.05 -16.08 -7.26
N GLU A 298 -1.15 -16.63 -6.43
CA GLU A 298 -1.02 -18.07 -6.20
C GLU A 298 -2.31 -18.68 -5.63
N SER A 299 -2.89 -18.04 -4.61
CA SER A 299 -4.15 -18.49 -3.98
C SER A 299 -5.35 -18.45 -4.93
N HIS A 300 -5.31 -17.60 -5.95
CA HIS A 300 -6.31 -17.54 -7.03
C HIS A 300 -5.96 -18.41 -8.25
N HIS A 301 -4.85 -19.15 -8.19
CA HIS A 301 -4.31 -19.98 -9.26
C HIS A 301 -4.06 -19.22 -10.58
N ASP A 302 -3.69 -17.94 -10.47
CA ASP A 302 -3.34 -17.09 -11.61
C ASP A 302 -1.84 -17.10 -11.87
N GLU A 303 -1.40 -18.09 -12.65
CA GLU A 303 0.01 -18.32 -12.98
C GLU A 303 0.65 -17.11 -13.69
N GLN A 304 -0.09 -16.44 -14.58
CA GLN A 304 0.44 -15.30 -15.34
C GLN A 304 0.64 -14.08 -14.44
N ALA A 305 -0.29 -13.81 -13.52
CA ALA A 305 -0.13 -12.75 -12.54
C ALA A 305 1.02 -13.03 -11.55
N LEU A 306 1.20 -14.29 -11.13
CA LEU A 306 2.31 -14.70 -10.27
C LEU A 306 3.66 -14.50 -10.95
N ARG A 307 3.82 -14.97 -12.20
CA ARG A 307 5.04 -14.76 -12.99
C ARG A 307 5.31 -13.28 -13.25
N LEU A 308 4.27 -12.47 -13.45
CA LEU A 308 4.41 -11.02 -13.54
C LEU A 308 4.95 -10.42 -12.23
N ALA A 309 4.44 -10.83 -11.07
CA ALA A 309 4.94 -10.36 -9.78
C ALA A 309 6.40 -10.75 -9.54
N ILE A 310 6.82 -11.96 -9.96
CA ILE A 310 8.23 -12.40 -9.95
C ILE A 310 9.10 -11.49 -10.81
N ARG A 311 8.65 -11.10 -12.01
CA ARG A 311 9.36 -10.12 -12.86
C ARG A 311 9.51 -8.75 -12.18
N PHE A 312 8.50 -8.29 -11.45
CA PHE A 312 8.62 -7.06 -10.65
C PHE A 312 9.60 -7.22 -9.48
N PHE A 313 9.69 -8.39 -8.83
CA PHE A 313 10.73 -8.65 -7.81
C PHE A 313 12.13 -8.53 -8.39
N ASN A 314 12.30 -9.09 -9.59
CA ASN A 314 13.53 -9.01 -10.36
C ASN A 314 13.86 -7.55 -10.73
N ASN A 315 12.88 -6.72 -11.10
CA ASN A 315 13.09 -5.29 -11.32
C ASN A 315 13.51 -4.58 -10.03
N TYR A 316 12.86 -4.86 -8.90
CA TYR A 316 13.17 -4.22 -7.62
C TYR A 316 14.60 -4.52 -7.19
N LEU A 317 15.05 -5.78 -7.31
CA LEU A 317 16.45 -6.14 -7.05
C LEU A 317 17.40 -5.41 -7.99
N ARG A 318 17.09 -5.38 -9.29
CA ARG A 318 17.91 -4.71 -10.30
C ARG A 318 18.15 -3.25 -9.94
N GLU A 319 17.08 -2.51 -9.66
CA GLU A 319 17.16 -1.10 -9.39
C GLU A 319 17.76 -0.80 -8.01
N ALA A 320 17.48 -1.61 -6.98
CA ALA A 320 18.13 -1.49 -5.68
C ALA A 320 19.66 -1.68 -5.76
N ILE A 321 20.12 -2.66 -6.55
CA ILE A 321 21.55 -2.92 -6.77
C ILE A 321 22.20 -1.79 -7.59
N LYS A 322 21.54 -1.33 -8.66
CA LYS A 322 22.03 -0.19 -9.46
C LYS A 322 22.16 1.08 -8.62
N ALA A 323 21.22 1.31 -7.71
CA ALA A 323 21.26 2.42 -6.75
C ALA A 323 22.26 2.19 -5.60
N LYS A 324 22.95 1.03 -5.55
CA LYS A 324 23.85 0.61 -4.46
C LYS A 324 23.21 0.70 -3.07
N ASN A 325 21.90 0.49 -3.01
CA ASN A 325 21.11 0.63 -1.79
C ASN A 325 21.04 -0.70 -1.04
N LEU A 326 21.96 -0.91 -0.10
CA LEU A 326 22.08 -2.18 0.61
C LEU A 326 20.83 -2.54 1.43
N ARG A 327 20.17 -1.54 2.05
CA ARG A 327 18.93 -1.76 2.81
C ARG A 327 17.83 -2.30 1.89
N ALA A 328 17.64 -1.67 0.73
CA ALA A 328 16.65 -2.12 -0.24
C ALA A 328 16.95 -3.53 -0.76
N VAL A 329 18.21 -3.83 -1.09
CA VAL A 329 18.63 -5.18 -1.47
C VAL A 329 18.32 -6.19 -0.36
N TYR A 330 18.60 -5.81 0.89
CA TYR A 330 18.32 -6.64 2.06
C TYR A 330 16.81 -6.93 2.21
N ASP A 331 15.97 -5.91 2.05
CA ASP A 331 14.52 -6.07 2.17
C ASP A 331 13.93 -6.88 1.03
N VAL A 332 14.33 -6.59 -0.22
CA VAL A 332 13.78 -7.29 -1.38
C VAL A 332 14.19 -8.76 -1.36
N PHE A 333 15.44 -9.10 -1.06
CA PHE A 333 15.83 -10.50 -0.88
C PHE A 333 15.05 -11.17 0.26
N HIS A 334 14.78 -10.46 1.35
CA HIS A 334 13.96 -10.99 2.44
C HIS A 334 12.55 -11.37 1.97
N GLN A 335 11.88 -10.45 1.27
CA GLN A 335 10.52 -10.70 0.79
C GLN A 335 10.51 -11.78 -0.31
N TYR A 336 11.54 -11.84 -1.14
CA TYR A 336 11.66 -12.85 -2.19
C TYR A 336 11.90 -14.25 -1.61
N ARG A 337 12.72 -14.38 -0.56
CA ARG A 337 12.89 -15.65 0.18
C ARG A 337 11.58 -16.12 0.81
N ARG A 338 10.78 -15.17 1.33
CA ARG A 338 9.47 -15.47 1.93
C ARG A 338 8.50 -15.95 0.85
N LEU A 339 8.54 -15.36 -0.35
CA LEU A 339 7.77 -15.86 -1.49
C LEU A 339 8.23 -17.29 -1.87
N GLY A 340 9.53 -17.52 -2.01
CA GLY A 340 10.07 -18.86 -2.32
C GLY A 340 9.66 -19.92 -1.31
N ARG A 341 9.55 -19.57 -0.02
CA ARG A 341 9.02 -20.46 1.02
C ARG A 341 7.55 -20.85 0.78
N GLU A 342 6.71 -19.94 0.33
CA GLU A 342 5.30 -20.25 0.03
C GLU A 342 5.16 -21.05 -1.28
N LEU A 343 6.12 -20.91 -2.21
CA LEU A 343 6.10 -21.58 -3.51
C LEU A 343 6.83 -22.94 -3.53
N VAL A 344 7.05 -23.57 -2.38
CA VAL A 344 7.82 -24.83 -2.30
C VAL A 344 7.16 -25.97 -3.09
N ASP A 345 5.83 -25.95 -3.19
CA ASP A 345 5.04 -26.93 -3.95
C ASP A 345 5.00 -26.63 -5.46
N ARG A 346 5.67 -25.56 -5.92
CA ARG A 346 5.78 -25.13 -7.33
C ARG A 346 7.24 -25.24 -7.81
N PRO A 347 7.73 -26.46 -8.12
CA PRO A 347 9.15 -26.70 -8.35
C PRO A 347 9.73 -25.89 -9.52
N GLU A 348 8.98 -25.65 -10.59
CA GLU A 348 9.43 -24.85 -11.73
C GLU A 348 9.71 -23.40 -11.34
N LEU A 349 8.75 -22.74 -10.70
CA LEU A 349 8.91 -21.36 -10.22
C LEU A 349 10.02 -21.28 -9.17
N LEU A 350 10.15 -22.29 -8.32
CA LEU A 350 11.19 -22.32 -7.30
C LEU A 350 12.60 -22.37 -7.92
N ARG A 351 12.79 -23.13 -9.00
CA ARG A 351 14.05 -23.13 -9.78
C ARG A 351 14.35 -21.76 -10.38
N GLU A 352 13.34 -21.13 -10.99
CA GLU A 352 13.47 -19.78 -11.57
C GLU A 352 13.91 -18.77 -10.50
N ILE A 353 13.27 -18.81 -9.31
CA ILE A 353 13.65 -17.96 -8.18
C ILE A 353 15.10 -18.22 -7.77
N GLY A 354 15.53 -19.48 -7.68
CA GLY A 354 16.92 -19.83 -7.38
C GLY A 354 17.92 -19.21 -8.38
N GLN A 355 17.64 -19.34 -9.67
CA GLN A 355 18.46 -18.73 -10.74
C GLN A 355 18.48 -17.21 -10.65
N HIS A 356 17.36 -16.57 -10.31
CA HIS A 356 17.29 -15.13 -10.12
C HIS A 356 18.12 -14.68 -8.91
N PHE A 357 18.09 -15.40 -7.79
CA PHE A 357 18.96 -15.14 -6.64
C PHE A 357 20.44 -15.16 -7.06
N SER A 358 20.86 -16.20 -7.79
CA SER A 358 22.23 -16.33 -8.28
C SER A 358 22.64 -15.22 -9.25
N TYR A 359 21.76 -14.87 -10.19
CA TYR A 359 21.97 -13.79 -11.14
C TYR A 359 22.15 -12.44 -10.43
N TYR A 360 21.26 -12.10 -9.50
CA TYR A 360 21.30 -10.82 -8.79
C TYR A 360 22.42 -10.74 -7.75
N ALA A 361 22.80 -11.86 -7.13
CA ALA A 361 24.01 -11.94 -6.32
C ALA A 361 25.25 -11.63 -7.17
N SER A 362 25.37 -12.25 -8.35
CA SER A 362 26.49 -12.01 -9.26
C SER A 362 26.54 -10.55 -9.73
N MET A 363 25.39 -9.98 -10.09
CA MET A 363 25.28 -8.57 -10.46
C MET A 363 25.67 -7.63 -9.30
N ALA A 364 25.21 -7.90 -8.08
CA ALA A 364 25.56 -7.10 -6.91
C ALA A 364 27.08 -7.09 -6.66
N ARG A 365 27.74 -8.22 -6.89
CA ARG A 365 29.21 -8.32 -6.85
C ARG A 365 29.87 -7.42 -7.89
N THR A 366 29.42 -7.46 -9.14
CA THR A 366 29.93 -6.59 -10.22
C THR A 366 29.77 -5.11 -9.89
N TYR A 367 28.70 -4.75 -9.17
CA TYR A 367 28.45 -3.37 -8.69
C TYR A 367 29.21 -3.00 -7.41
N GLY A 368 30.04 -3.90 -6.87
CA GLY A 368 30.89 -3.69 -5.69
C GLY A 368 30.19 -3.91 -4.35
N MET A 369 28.99 -4.50 -4.32
CA MET A 369 28.24 -4.77 -3.09
C MET A 369 28.65 -6.10 -2.46
N VAL A 370 29.76 -6.13 -1.71
CA VAL A 370 30.35 -7.37 -1.15
C VAL A 370 29.39 -8.14 -0.23
N PHE A 371 28.52 -7.45 0.50
CA PHE A 371 27.59 -8.09 1.45
C PHE A 371 26.37 -8.76 0.78
N ALA A 372 25.91 -8.24 -0.37
CA ALA A 372 24.68 -8.68 -1.02
C ALA A 372 24.73 -10.15 -1.52
N PRO A 373 25.82 -10.64 -2.16
CA PRO A 373 25.96 -12.05 -2.50
C PRO A 373 25.91 -12.97 -1.28
N GLN A 374 26.53 -12.55 -0.18
CA GLN A 374 26.54 -13.34 1.06
C GLN A 374 25.12 -13.45 1.65
N LEU A 375 24.34 -12.37 1.59
CA LEU A 375 22.93 -12.38 1.98
C LEU A 375 22.10 -13.31 1.08
N ALA A 376 22.34 -13.30 -0.22
CA ALA A 376 21.66 -14.19 -1.16
C ALA A 376 21.93 -15.67 -0.83
N ILE A 377 23.15 -16.04 -0.42
CA ILE A 377 23.47 -17.41 0.03
C ILE A 377 22.64 -17.78 1.26
N PHE A 378 22.52 -16.90 2.25
CA PHE A 378 21.68 -17.15 3.43
C PHE A 378 20.20 -17.33 3.07
N ASP A 379 19.67 -16.40 2.27
CA ASP A 379 18.24 -16.37 1.94
C ASP A 379 17.86 -17.52 1.01
N LEU A 380 18.70 -17.84 0.01
CA LEU A 380 18.52 -19.00 -0.85
C LEU A 380 18.73 -20.31 -0.08
N GLY A 381 19.74 -20.40 0.79
CA GLY A 381 19.94 -21.55 1.67
C GLY A 381 18.76 -21.80 2.62
N PHE A 382 18.07 -20.75 3.07
CA PHE A 382 16.81 -20.89 3.78
C PHE A 382 15.72 -21.52 2.91
N VAL A 383 15.54 -21.06 1.67
CA VAL A 383 14.57 -21.62 0.73
C VAL A 383 14.90 -23.08 0.39
N THR A 384 16.17 -23.40 0.16
CA THR A 384 16.66 -24.77 -0.09
C THR A 384 16.28 -25.71 1.05
N ARG A 385 16.52 -25.32 2.31
CA ARG A 385 16.12 -26.14 3.47
C ARG A 385 14.62 -26.41 3.50
N ARG A 386 13.80 -25.39 3.23
CA ARG A 386 12.33 -25.55 3.16
C ARG A 386 11.92 -26.48 2.02
N ALA A 387 12.61 -26.44 0.89
CA ALA A 387 12.39 -27.34 -0.24
C ALA A 387 12.69 -28.80 0.12
N TYR A 388 13.79 -29.08 0.83
CA TYR A 388 14.10 -30.44 1.32
C TYR A 388 13.11 -30.94 2.37
N GLU A 389 12.72 -30.09 3.34
CA GLU A 389 11.73 -30.46 4.37
C GLU A 389 10.36 -30.85 3.78
N ARG A 390 10.02 -30.33 2.59
CA ARG A 390 8.81 -30.65 1.84
C ARG A 390 9.01 -31.64 0.70
N ALA A 391 10.22 -32.20 0.55
CA ALA A 391 10.59 -33.10 -0.54
C ALA A 391 10.28 -32.54 -1.95
N SER A 392 10.48 -31.23 -2.14
CA SER A 392 10.24 -30.57 -3.43
C SER A 392 11.26 -31.06 -4.49
N PRO A 393 10.85 -31.40 -5.72
CA PRO A 393 11.76 -31.83 -6.78
C PRO A 393 12.85 -30.82 -7.14
N ALA A 394 12.64 -29.53 -6.84
CA ALA A 394 13.61 -28.47 -7.10
C ALA A 394 14.74 -28.38 -6.06
N ALA A 395 14.65 -29.10 -4.93
CA ALA A 395 15.57 -28.95 -3.79
C ALA A 395 17.04 -29.18 -4.16
N GLY A 396 17.33 -30.20 -4.99
CA GLY A 396 18.68 -30.49 -5.47
C GLY A 396 19.26 -29.40 -6.38
N GLU A 397 18.43 -28.80 -7.23
CA GLU A 397 18.85 -27.70 -8.11
C GLU A 397 19.10 -26.42 -7.31
N LEU A 398 18.25 -26.10 -6.33
CA LEU A 398 18.49 -24.99 -5.42
C LEU A 398 19.80 -25.16 -4.63
N LEU A 399 20.13 -26.38 -4.19
CA LEU A 399 21.41 -26.65 -3.54
C LEU A 399 22.57 -26.32 -4.47
N LYS A 400 22.49 -26.71 -5.76
CA LYS A 400 23.51 -26.37 -6.75
C LYS A 400 23.68 -24.85 -6.89
N GLU A 401 22.58 -24.11 -6.97
CA GLU A 401 22.60 -22.64 -7.04
C GLU A 401 23.27 -22.01 -5.80
N VAL A 402 22.93 -22.46 -4.58
CA VAL A 402 23.56 -21.97 -3.34
C VAL A 402 25.07 -22.23 -3.33
N LEU A 403 25.49 -23.44 -3.74
CA LEU A 403 26.89 -23.83 -3.72
C LEU A 403 27.70 -23.16 -4.84
N ALA A 404 27.08 -22.82 -5.96
CA ALA A 404 27.69 -22.08 -7.06
C ALA A 404 28.05 -20.64 -6.66
N LEU A 405 27.36 -20.05 -5.69
CA LEU A 405 27.69 -18.73 -5.18
C LEU A 405 29.05 -18.74 -4.43
N PRO A 406 29.98 -17.84 -4.80
CA PRO A 406 31.32 -17.85 -4.27
C PRO A 406 31.33 -17.39 -2.81
N HIS A 407 32.15 -18.05 -2.00
CA HIS A 407 32.39 -17.72 -0.61
C HIS A 407 33.79 -17.13 -0.39
N ARG A 408 34.52 -16.85 -1.48
CA ARG A 408 35.82 -16.18 -1.51
C ARG A 408 35.90 -15.23 -2.71
N THR A 409 36.56 -14.09 -2.55
CA THR A 409 36.98 -13.23 -3.67
C THR A 409 38.49 -13.07 -3.58
N HIS A 410 39.26 -13.50 -4.59
CA HIS A 410 40.72 -13.53 -4.51
C HIS A 410 41.17 -14.29 -3.24
N ASP A 411 41.88 -13.63 -2.32
CA ASP A 411 42.33 -14.21 -1.06
C ASP A 411 41.33 -13.99 0.09
N ASP A 412 40.34 -13.11 -0.09
CA ASP A 412 39.38 -12.74 0.96
C ASP A 412 38.25 -13.77 1.08
N VAL A 413 38.18 -14.45 2.24
CA VAL A 413 37.08 -15.36 2.57
C VAL A 413 35.91 -14.60 3.19
N HIS A 414 34.73 -14.81 2.60
CA HIS A 414 33.49 -14.20 3.06
C HIS A 414 32.90 -15.01 4.20
N SER A 415 33.19 -14.61 5.44
CA SER A 415 32.76 -15.31 6.65
C SER A 415 31.26 -15.61 6.68
N MET A 416 30.40 -14.66 6.28
CA MET A 416 28.94 -14.88 6.26
C MET A 416 28.57 -15.97 5.24
N ALA A 417 29.18 -15.99 4.05
CA ALA A 417 28.93 -17.02 3.05
C ALA A 417 29.32 -18.42 3.55
N VAL A 418 30.46 -18.54 4.24
CA VAL A 418 30.90 -19.79 4.87
C VAL A 418 29.90 -20.23 5.94
N LYS A 419 29.51 -19.33 6.85
CA LYS A 419 28.52 -19.60 7.90
C LYS A 419 27.19 -20.11 7.32
N ALA A 420 26.68 -19.49 6.26
CA ALA A 420 25.44 -19.93 5.59
C ALA A 420 25.54 -21.36 5.06
N LYS A 421 26.69 -21.72 4.46
CA LYS A 421 26.94 -23.07 3.94
C LYS A 421 27.13 -24.10 5.06
N LEU A 422 27.79 -23.73 6.16
CA LEU A 422 27.89 -24.57 7.36
C LEU A 422 26.52 -24.89 7.97
N ILE A 423 25.64 -23.88 8.08
CA ILE A 423 24.24 -24.09 8.53
C ILE A 423 23.51 -25.08 7.62
N LEU A 424 23.73 -25.00 6.30
CA LEU A 424 23.12 -25.90 5.34
C LEU A 424 23.68 -27.33 5.45
N GLY A 425 25.00 -27.48 5.63
CA GLY A 425 25.65 -28.76 5.88
C GLY A 425 25.17 -29.43 7.17
N GLY A 426 25.08 -28.67 8.27
CA GLY A 426 24.52 -29.14 9.54
C GLY A 426 23.07 -29.60 9.41
N PHE A 427 22.25 -28.88 8.62
CA PHE A 427 20.88 -29.29 8.30
C PHE A 427 20.83 -30.63 7.54
N PHE A 428 21.73 -30.88 6.59
CA PHE A 428 21.75 -32.16 5.87
C PHE A 428 22.18 -33.32 6.77
N VAL A 429 23.14 -33.10 7.67
CA VAL A 429 23.52 -34.10 8.69
C VAL A 429 22.36 -34.40 9.63
N GLU A 430 21.63 -33.37 10.09
CA GLU A 430 20.42 -33.51 10.92
C GLU A 430 19.36 -34.40 10.24
N ASN A 431 19.16 -34.22 8.93
CA ASN A 431 18.14 -34.91 8.15
C ASN A 431 18.64 -36.20 7.48
N LYS A 432 19.86 -36.67 7.81
CA LYS A 432 20.48 -37.89 7.25
C LYS A 432 20.64 -37.87 5.72
N LEU A 433 20.80 -36.67 5.16
CA LEU A 433 21.03 -36.41 3.74
C LEU A 433 22.53 -36.34 3.46
N GLU A 434 23.21 -37.48 3.64
CA GLU A 434 24.67 -37.57 3.54
C GLU A 434 25.24 -37.23 2.14
N PRO A 435 24.61 -37.61 1.00
CA PRO A 435 25.06 -37.18 -0.33
C PRO A 435 25.11 -35.65 -0.47
N GLU A 436 24.09 -34.96 0.01
CA GLU A 436 23.99 -33.50 -0.01
C GLU A 436 25.00 -32.87 0.95
N ALA A 437 25.18 -33.43 2.15
CA ALA A 437 26.20 -32.99 3.09
C ALA A 437 27.61 -33.12 2.47
N ALA A 438 27.89 -34.20 1.74
CA ALA A 438 29.16 -34.38 1.04
C ALA A 438 29.40 -33.32 -0.06
N LEU A 439 28.34 -32.89 -0.77
CA LEU A 439 28.44 -31.78 -1.73
C LEU A 439 28.84 -30.47 -1.05
N VAL A 440 28.25 -30.17 0.11
CA VAL A 440 28.63 -28.99 0.91
C VAL A 440 30.08 -29.10 1.38
N ARG A 441 30.51 -30.28 1.85
CA ARG A 441 31.90 -30.51 2.28
C ARG A 441 32.89 -30.26 1.16
N LYS A 442 32.61 -30.81 -0.03
CA LYS A 442 33.43 -30.58 -1.23
C LYS A 442 33.47 -29.11 -1.61
N ASN A 443 32.36 -28.39 -1.47
CA ASN A 443 32.31 -26.96 -1.81
C ASN A 443 33.10 -26.06 -0.86
N LEU A 444 33.29 -26.49 0.40
CA LEU A 444 34.06 -25.75 1.40
C LEU A 444 35.50 -26.25 1.53
N SER A 445 35.98 -27.11 0.62
CA SER A 445 37.30 -27.76 0.76
C SER A 445 38.46 -26.76 0.77
N ASP A 446 38.29 -25.58 0.18
CA ASP A 446 39.30 -24.52 0.02
C ASP A 446 39.31 -23.47 1.14
N VAL A 447 38.35 -23.50 2.08
CA VAL A 447 38.31 -22.67 3.31
C VAL A 447 39.31 -23.23 4.32
N SER A 448 40.03 -22.44 5.11
CA SER A 448 40.99 -22.99 6.09
C SER A 448 40.28 -23.68 7.28
N THR A 449 41.01 -24.49 8.05
CA THR A 449 40.45 -25.11 9.27
C THR A 449 40.12 -24.04 10.31
N ASP A 450 41.02 -23.08 10.50
CA ASP A 450 40.85 -21.95 11.43
C ASP A 450 39.58 -21.13 11.11
N GLU A 451 39.32 -20.86 9.83
CA GLU A 451 38.12 -20.15 9.38
C GLU A 451 36.83 -20.92 9.70
N ILE A 452 36.85 -22.25 9.57
CA ILE A 452 35.70 -23.10 9.91
C ILE A 452 35.46 -23.09 11.42
N GLU A 453 36.51 -23.22 12.23
CA GLU A 453 36.40 -23.22 13.69
C GLU A 453 35.90 -21.87 14.22
N ILE A 454 36.40 -20.75 13.67
CA ILE A 454 35.91 -19.41 14.00
C ILE A 454 34.45 -19.24 13.61
N ALA A 455 34.08 -19.67 12.40
CA ALA A 455 32.70 -19.59 11.92
C ALA A 455 31.75 -20.45 12.78
N GLU A 456 32.15 -21.66 13.14
CA GLU A 456 31.39 -22.54 14.03
C GLU A 456 31.19 -21.92 15.41
N ALA A 457 32.27 -21.44 16.04
CA ALA A 457 32.19 -20.80 17.36
C ALA A 457 31.23 -19.61 17.35
N SER A 458 31.30 -18.77 16.30
CA SER A 458 30.39 -17.64 16.10
C SER A 458 28.92 -18.07 15.96
N LEU A 459 28.64 -19.13 15.17
CA LEU A 459 27.28 -19.65 14.98
C LEU A 459 26.68 -20.22 16.27
N LEU A 460 27.50 -20.89 17.09
CA LEU A 460 27.08 -21.46 18.37
C LEU A 460 26.83 -20.40 19.45
N ALA A 461 27.59 -19.29 19.40
CA ALA A 461 27.45 -18.16 20.31
C ALA A 461 26.32 -17.19 19.92
N ALA A 462 25.87 -17.20 18.66
CA ALA A 462 24.86 -16.29 18.17
C ALA A 462 23.53 -16.39 18.95
N GLY A 463 23.09 -15.25 19.50
CA GLY A 463 21.77 -15.10 20.11
C GLY A 463 20.65 -15.11 19.07
N ARG A 464 19.42 -15.41 19.52
CA ARG A 464 18.22 -15.45 18.64
C ARG A 464 17.92 -14.09 18.02
N SER A 465 17.91 -13.07 18.87
CA SER A 465 17.70 -11.70 18.46
C SER A 465 19.04 -11.08 18.12
N PHE A 466 19.07 -10.29 17.05
CA PHE A 466 20.18 -9.39 16.83
C PHE A 466 20.13 -8.26 17.87
N PHE A 467 21.29 -7.68 18.22
CA PHE A 467 21.34 -6.63 19.25
C PHE A 467 20.70 -5.31 18.78
N GLU A 468 20.60 -5.09 17.47
CA GLU A 468 19.84 -4.00 16.86
C GLU A 468 18.43 -4.43 16.45
N VAL A 469 17.49 -3.48 16.53
CA VAL A 469 16.14 -3.62 15.98
C VAL A 469 16.24 -3.52 14.46
N THR A 470 16.14 -4.67 13.79
CA THR A 470 16.10 -4.77 12.32
C THR A 470 14.73 -5.26 11.86
N ASP A 471 14.40 -5.06 10.59
CA ASP A 471 13.13 -5.52 10.01
C ASP A 471 12.95 -7.05 10.09
N ARG A 472 14.06 -7.80 10.12
CA ARG A 472 14.03 -9.25 10.27
C ARG A 472 13.96 -9.72 11.73
N GLN A 473 14.40 -8.90 12.70
CA GLN A 473 14.55 -9.18 14.15
C GLN A 473 15.38 -10.42 14.55
N LEU A 474 15.55 -11.38 13.64
CA LEU A 474 16.30 -12.61 13.81
C LEU A 474 17.74 -12.39 13.34
N ASN A 475 18.71 -12.80 14.17
CA ASN A 475 20.08 -12.91 13.73
C ASN A 475 20.19 -13.98 12.62
N LEU A 476 20.73 -13.63 11.46
CA LEU A 476 20.92 -14.57 10.34
C LEU A 476 21.82 -15.75 10.72
N GLU A 477 22.72 -15.52 11.67
CA GLU A 477 23.66 -16.51 12.20
C GLU A 477 23.05 -17.39 13.29
N TYR A 478 21.80 -17.14 13.72
CA TYR A 478 21.19 -17.91 14.78
C TYR A 478 20.91 -19.36 14.37
N VAL A 479 21.50 -20.29 15.12
CA VAL A 479 21.23 -21.72 15.01
C VAL A 479 20.43 -22.18 16.24
N PRO A 480 19.19 -22.70 16.06
CA PRO A 480 18.37 -23.25 17.14
C PRO A 480 19.13 -24.33 17.93
N PRO A 481 18.90 -24.46 19.25
CA PRO A 481 19.62 -25.43 20.09
C PRO A 481 19.60 -26.86 19.54
N GLU A 482 18.46 -27.34 19.02
CA GLU A 482 18.35 -28.68 18.43
C GLU A 482 19.27 -28.91 17.22
N ARG A 483 19.65 -27.85 16.50
CA ARG A 483 20.49 -27.92 15.29
C ARG A 483 21.98 -27.74 15.55
N ARG A 484 22.38 -27.45 16.80
CA ARG A 484 23.79 -27.18 17.16
C ARG A 484 24.66 -28.44 17.14
N GLU A 485 24.14 -29.58 17.59
CA GLU A 485 24.90 -30.84 17.58
C GLU A 485 25.14 -31.37 16.15
N PRO A 486 24.14 -31.41 15.24
CA PRO A 486 24.38 -31.73 13.83
C PRO A 486 25.39 -30.80 13.15
N LEU A 487 25.36 -29.49 13.46
CA LEU A 487 26.33 -28.52 12.96
C LEU A 487 27.76 -28.86 13.44
N ARG A 488 27.94 -29.15 14.73
CA ARG A 488 29.25 -29.58 15.28
C ARG A 488 29.77 -30.83 14.59
N LYS A 489 28.91 -31.84 14.41
CA LYS A 489 29.26 -33.08 13.69
C LYS A 489 29.72 -32.78 12.26
N PHE A 490 29.03 -31.89 11.57
CA PHE A 490 29.41 -31.46 10.23
C PHE A 490 30.77 -30.75 10.22
N CYS A 491 31.00 -29.78 11.12
CA CYS A 491 32.29 -29.07 11.20
C CYS A 491 33.46 -29.99 11.58
N ALA A 492 33.28 -30.89 12.55
CA ALA A 492 34.31 -31.84 12.96
C ALA A 492 34.79 -32.74 11.82
N THR A 493 33.88 -33.19 10.96
CA THR A 493 34.27 -34.01 9.80
C THR A 493 35.05 -33.23 8.73
N LEU A 494 34.80 -31.92 8.60
CA LEU A 494 35.56 -31.05 7.70
C LEU A 494 37.00 -30.87 8.18
N THR A 495 37.20 -30.72 9.49
CA THR A 495 38.54 -30.57 10.08
C THR A 495 39.30 -31.90 10.14
N MET A 496 38.64 -33.02 10.45
CA MET A 496 39.25 -34.35 10.48
C MET A 496 39.68 -34.87 9.09
N ALA A 497 38.90 -34.63 8.04
CA ALA A 497 39.29 -35.03 6.68
C ALA A 497 40.60 -34.35 6.22
N ARG A 498 40.94 -33.19 6.80
CA ARG A 498 42.11 -32.39 6.46
C ARG A 498 43.35 -32.75 7.26
N SER A 499 43.20 -33.14 8.53
CA SER A 499 44.31 -33.67 9.31
C SER A 499 44.82 -34.99 8.71
N SER A 500 43.92 -35.82 8.15
CA SER A 500 44.33 -37.03 7.42
C SER A 500 45.03 -36.75 6.08
N SER A 501 44.66 -35.68 5.35
CA SER A 501 45.33 -35.33 4.08
C SER A 501 46.68 -34.65 4.29
N ALA A 502 46.85 -33.88 5.38
CA ALA A 502 48.13 -33.27 5.72
C ALA A 502 49.19 -34.29 6.17
N HIS A 503 48.78 -35.38 6.83
CA HIS A 503 49.68 -36.49 7.19
C HIS A 503 50.09 -37.38 6.01
N ALA A 504 49.30 -37.43 4.92
CA ALA A 504 49.66 -38.18 3.72
C ALA A 504 50.65 -37.45 2.78
N ALA A 505 50.91 -36.16 3.02
CA ALA A 505 51.74 -35.30 2.18
C ALA A 505 53.17 -35.09 2.70
N VAL A 506 53.63 -35.87 3.70
CA VAL A 506 55.03 -35.89 4.13
C VAL A 506 55.76 -36.95 3.29
N PRO A 507 56.60 -36.59 2.31
CA PRO A 507 57.50 -37.56 1.72
C PRO A 507 58.56 -37.88 2.76
N HIS A 508 58.75 -39.16 3.04
CA HIS A 508 59.98 -39.63 3.66
C HIS A 508 61.16 -39.17 2.77
N ALA A 509 61.96 -38.25 3.29
CA ALA A 509 63.34 -38.00 2.88
C ALA A 509 64.21 -38.16 4.12
#